data_AF-A0A952QWR5-F1
#
_entry.id   AF-A0A952QWR5-F1
#
_cell.length_a   1.000
_cell.length_b   1.000
_cell.length_c   1.000
_cell.angle_alpha   90.00
_cell.angle_beta   90.00
_cell.angle_gamma   90.00
#
_symmetry.space_group_name_H-M   'P 1'
#
loop_
_entity.id
_entity.type
_entity.pdbx_description
1 polymer ?
#
loop_
_entity_poly.entity_id
_entity_poly.type
_entity_poly.pdbx_seq_one_letter_code
_entity_poly.pdbx_strand_id
1 'polypeptide(L)'
;MPYDTSKLQAADPTDIEWGLAWVRHLLRDTAAPYAWQDAELYATLQATAWQHEGTTYYRPHEAAAQILETDPDRPLAESTLGASVTNRDPRQLAAAMRRAGAWVNDLIADAAGTRPPSRRTLEVVW
;
A
#
# COMPACT_ATOMS: atom_id res chain seq x y z
N MET A 1 10.41 11.81 -5.80
CA MET A 1 9.71 13.12 -5.93
C MET A 1 9.09 13.49 -4.58
N PRO A 2 8.81 14.77 -4.25
CA PRO A 2 8.06 15.11 -3.04
C PRO A 2 6.64 14.51 -3.08
N TYR A 3 6.13 14.10 -1.92
CA TYR A 3 4.82 13.49 -1.72
C TYR A 3 3.68 14.47 -2.07
N ASP A 4 2.84 14.13 -3.05
CA ASP A 4 1.66 14.93 -3.43
C ASP A 4 0.38 14.40 -2.76
N THR A 5 -0.08 15.08 -1.72
CA THR A 5 -1.30 14.73 -0.99
C THR A 5 -2.59 14.99 -1.76
N SER A 6 -2.56 15.81 -2.83
CA SER A 6 -3.76 16.15 -3.60
C SER A 6 -4.38 14.91 -4.27
N LYS A 7 -3.53 13.92 -4.59
CA LYS A 7 -3.92 12.63 -5.16
C LYS A 7 -4.76 11.76 -4.23
N LEU A 8 -4.79 12.03 -2.92
CA LEU A 8 -5.66 11.29 -2.00
C LEU A 8 -7.15 11.61 -2.17
N GLN A 9 -7.50 12.73 -2.83
CA GLN A 9 -8.89 13.20 -2.94
C GLN A 9 -9.69 12.50 -4.05
N ALA A 10 -9.04 11.99 -5.09
CA ALA A 10 -9.70 11.31 -6.20
C ALA A 10 -9.64 9.80 -5.97
N ALA A 11 -10.72 9.18 -5.50
CA ALA A 11 -10.74 7.73 -5.27
C ALA A 11 -10.84 6.95 -6.60
N ASP A 12 -9.69 6.62 -7.19
CA ASP A 12 -9.60 5.80 -8.40
C ASP A 12 -8.63 4.62 -8.19
N PRO A 13 -9.14 3.39 -7.99
CA PRO A 13 -8.30 2.23 -7.75
C PRO A 13 -7.56 1.75 -9.01
N THR A 14 -7.81 2.34 -10.18
CA THR A 14 -7.11 2.04 -11.43
C THR A 14 -5.97 3.01 -11.73
N ASP A 15 -5.87 4.13 -10.99
CA ASP A 15 -4.77 5.08 -11.11
C ASP A 15 -3.58 4.65 -10.22
N ILE A 16 -2.42 4.47 -10.85
CA ILE A 16 -1.19 4.08 -10.17
C ILE A 16 -0.67 5.18 -9.25
N GLU A 17 -0.87 6.46 -9.61
CA GLU A 17 -0.42 7.61 -8.81
C GLU A 17 -1.28 7.76 -7.56
N TRP A 18 -2.58 7.50 -7.68
CA TRP A 18 -3.48 7.39 -6.54
C TRP A 18 -3.05 6.28 -5.58
N GLY A 19 -2.79 5.09 -6.12
CA GLY A 19 -2.33 3.96 -5.32
C GLY A 19 -1.01 4.28 -4.61
N LEU A 20 -0.06 4.89 -5.30
CA LEU A 20 1.23 5.28 -4.73
C LEU A 20 1.07 6.31 -3.61
N ALA A 21 0.21 7.32 -3.80
CA ALA A 21 -0.08 8.32 -2.78
C ALA A 21 -0.65 7.67 -1.50
N TRP A 22 -1.52 6.66 -1.64
CA TRP A 22 -2.04 5.90 -0.51
C TRP A 22 -1.00 5.00 0.15
N VAL A 23 -0.12 4.35 -0.61
CA VAL A 23 0.99 3.56 -0.03
C VAL A 23 1.85 4.44 0.86
N ARG A 24 2.27 5.61 0.36
CA ARG A 24 3.06 6.58 1.13
C ARG A 24 2.31 7.08 2.36
N HIS A 25 1.03 7.39 2.20
CA HIS A 25 0.18 7.82 3.31
C HIS A 25 0.14 6.77 4.43
N LEU A 26 -0.08 5.51 4.08
CA LEU A 26 -0.15 4.40 5.03
C LEU A 26 1.20 4.19 5.71
N LEU A 27 2.30 4.19 4.96
CA LEU A 27 3.66 4.06 5.47
C LEU A 27 4.13 5.29 6.27
N ARG A 28 3.39 6.40 6.24
CA ARG A 28 3.81 7.71 6.76
C ARG A 28 5.14 8.17 6.17
N ASP A 29 5.34 7.89 4.89
CA ASP A 29 6.53 8.25 4.14
C ASP A 29 6.53 9.77 3.84
N THR A 30 6.99 10.57 4.81
CA THR A 30 6.81 12.03 4.78
C THR A 30 8.03 12.84 4.32
N ALA A 31 9.28 12.32 4.39
CA ALA A 31 10.47 13.01 3.89
C ALA A 31 11.77 12.17 3.95
N ALA A 32 12.78 12.60 3.19
CA ALA A 32 14.16 12.10 3.23
C ALA A 32 14.81 12.27 4.64
N PRO A 33 15.81 11.45 5.02
CA PRO A 33 16.51 10.44 4.20
C PRO A 33 15.89 9.04 4.21
N TYR A 34 14.82 8.81 4.97
CA TYR A 34 14.22 7.48 5.15
C TYR A 34 13.14 7.16 4.10
N ALA A 35 12.82 8.13 3.26
CA ALA A 35 11.78 7.99 2.26
C ALA A 35 12.00 6.77 1.35
N TRP A 36 10.90 6.09 1.04
CA TRP A 36 10.94 4.94 0.16
C TRP A 36 11.28 5.39 -1.27
N GLN A 37 12.03 4.56 -1.98
CA GLN A 37 12.31 4.82 -3.38
C GLN A 37 11.04 4.58 -4.18
N ASP A 38 10.69 5.52 -5.05
CA ASP A 38 9.48 5.45 -5.88
C ASP A 38 9.43 4.10 -6.64
N ALA A 39 10.56 3.63 -7.18
CA ALA A 39 10.65 2.35 -7.89
C ALA A 39 10.24 1.13 -7.06
N GLU A 40 10.61 1.09 -5.78
CA GLU A 40 10.28 -0.02 -4.87
C GLU A 40 8.79 -0.01 -4.51
N LEU A 41 8.25 1.19 -4.25
CA LEU A 41 6.83 1.37 -4.01
C LEU A 41 6.00 0.98 -5.24
N TYR A 42 6.40 1.42 -6.43
CA TYR A 42 5.74 1.05 -7.70
C TYR A 42 5.77 -0.46 -7.92
N ALA A 43 6.94 -1.09 -7.77
CA ALA A 43 7.08 -2.54 -7.97
C ALA A 43 6.18 -3.32 -7.01
N THR A 44 6.13 -2.91 -5.73
CA THR A 44 5.30 -3.60 -4.74
C THR A 44 3.81 -3.35 -4.95
N LEU A 45 3.43 -2.14 -5.37
CA LEU A 45 2.05 -1.79 -5.73
C LEU A 45 1.56 -2.62 -6.93
N GLN A 46 2.39 -2.78 -7.96
CA GLN A 46 2.07 -3.63 -9.10
C GLN A 46 2.00 -5.10 -8.70
N ALA A 47 2.94 -5.59 -7.88
CA ALA A 47 2.97 -6.98 -7.42
C ALA A 47 1.82 -7.37 -6.46
N THR A 48 1.06 -6.40 -5.98
CA THR A 48 -0.12 -6.59 -5.12
C THR A 48 -1.42 -6.16 -5.79
N ALA A 49 -1.34 -5.64 -7.02
CA ALA A 49 -2.51 -5.31 -7.80
C ALA A 49 -3.32 -6.58 -8.11
N TRP A 50 -4.62 -6.39 -8.32
CA TRP A 50 -5.52 -7.44 -8.75
C TRP A 50 -5.97 -7.14 -10.17
N GLN A 51 -5.82 -8.11 -11.06
CA GLN A 51 -6.31 -8.02 -12.43
C GLN A 51 -7.69 -8.68 -12.51
N HIS A 52 -8.62 -8.02 -13.19
CA HIS A 52 -9.95 -8.55 -13.46
C HIS A 52 -10.47 -7.97 -14.77
N GLU A 53 -10.91 -8.84 -15.69
CA GLU A 53 -11.44 -8.45 -17.00
C GLU A 53 -10.53 -7.49 -17.79
N GLY A 54 -9.22 -7.68 -17.69
CA GLY A 54 -8.23 -6.82 -18.36
C GLY A 54 -7.97 -5.47 -17.68
N THR A 55 -8.66 -5.16 -16.58
CA THR A 55 -8.44 -3.96 -15.77
C THR A 55 -7.54 -4.30 -14.57
N THR A 56 -6.57 -3.44 -14.29
CA THR A 56 -5.70 -3.57 -13.11
C THR A 56 -6.21 -2.66 -12.00
N TYR A 57 -6.46 -3.25 -10.84
CA TYR A 57 -6.89 -2.57 -9.64
C TYR A 57 -5.77 -2.58 -8.59
N TYR A 58 -5.30 -1.40 -8.22
CA TYR A 58 -4.22 -1.22 -7.27
C TYR A 58 -4.73 -1.33 -5.83
N ARG A 59 -3.98 -2.08 -5.02
CA ARG A 59 -4.30 -2.39 -3.62
C ARG A 59 -3.25 -1.80 -2.67
N PRO A 60 -3.24 -0.47 -2.48
CA PRO A 60 -2.19 0.22 -1.74
C PRO A 60 -2.01 -0.27 -0.30
N HIS A 61 -3.07 -0.75 0.35
CA HIS A 61 -3.02 -1.34 1.69
C HIS A 61 -2.31 -2.68 1.75
N GLU A 62 -2.44 -3.52 0.70
CA GLU A 62 -1.66 -4.75 0.61
C GLU A 62 -0.20 -4.44 0.31
N ALA A 63 0.05 -3.48 -0.59
CA ALA A 63 1.40 -3.04 -0.92
C ALA A 63 2.14 -2.53 0.32
N ALA A 64 1.54 -1.60 1.07
CA ALA A 64 2.11 -1.05 2.30
C ALA A 64 2.34 -2.12 3.38
N ALA A 65 1.38 -3.02 3.56
CA ALA A 65 1.52 -4.13 4.51
C ALA A 65 2.66 -5.09 4.11
N GLN A 66 2.79 -5.40 2.83
CA GLN A 66 3.85 -6.26 2.34
C GLN A 66 5.24 -5.61 2.47
N ILE A 67 5.35 -4.30 2.21
CA ILE A 67 6.60 -3.55 2.37
C ILE A 67 7.10 -3.70 3.81
N LEU A 68 6.22 -3.50 4.80
CA LEU A 68 6.55 -3.72 6.22
C LEU A 68 6.91 -5.16 6.58
N GLU A 69 6.27 -6.14 5.94
CA GLU A 69 6.57 -7.55 6.19
C GLU A 69 7.91 -7.97 5.58
N THR A 70 8.34 -7.30 4.51
CA THR A 70 9.60 -7.58 3.81
C THR A 70 10.79 -6.88 4.47
N ASP A 71 10.57 -5.67 5.00
CA ASP A 71 11.56 -4.89 5.74
C ASP A 71 10.98 -4.42 7.10
N PRO A 72 10.96 -5.32 8.10
CA PRO A 72 10.41 -5.02 9.42
C PRO A 72 11.27 -4.06 10.26
N ASP A 73 12.54 -3.88 9.89
CA ASP A 73 13.52 -3.11 10.68
C ASP A 73 13.50 -1.61 10.33
N ARG A 74 13.08 -1.25 9.12
CA ARG A 74 13.03 0.14 8.68
C ARG A 74 12.10 1.07 9.50
N PRO A 75 10.89 0.65 9.90
CA PRO A 75 10.07 1.41 10.85
C PRO A 75 10.73 1.60 12.22
N LEU A 76 11.54 0.61 12.66
CA LEU A 76 12.30 0.70 13.90
C LEU A 76 13.45 1.70 13.78
N ALA A 77 14.12 1.74 12.62
CA ALA A 77 15.16 2.72 12.33
C ALA A 77 14.62 4.17 12.35
N GLU A 78 13.46 4.42 11.75
CA GLU A 78 12.77 5.72 11.82
C GLU A 78 12.40 6.10 13.26
N SER A 79 11.90 5.16 14.07
CA SER A 79 11.53 5.38 15.47
C SER A 79 12.73 5.69 16.37
N THR A 80 13.90 5.08 16.10
CA THR A 80 15.12 5.23 16.91
C THR A 80 15.71 6.64 16.80
N LEU A 81 15.57 7.29 15.64
CA LEU A 81 16.08 8.65 15.39
C LEU A 81 15.07 9.76 15.70
N GLY A 82 13.81 9.42 16.01
CA GLY A 82 12.71 10.35 16.25
C GLY A 82 12.00 10.19 17.60
N ALA A 83 12.60 9.50 18.58
CA ALA A 83 12.09 9.30 19.94
C ALA A 83 10.65 8.76 20.04
N SER A 84 10.56 7.44 19.87
CA SER A 84 9.52 6.52 20.38
C SER A 84 8.12 6.61 19.74
N VAL A 85 7.98 6.04 18.55
CA VAL A 85 6.74 5.35 18.21
C VAL A 85 6.86 3.96 18.83
N THR A 86 6.29 3.82 20.05
CA THR A 86 6.07 2.57 20.79
C THR A 86 6.17 1.34 19.90
N ASN A 87 7.13 0.44 20.16
CA ASN A 87 7.39 -0.82 19.45
C ASN A 87 6.10 -1.54 19.02
N ARG A 88 5.53 -1.15 17.87
CA ARG A 88 4.44 -1.89 17.26
C ARG A 88 5.11 -2.97 16.44
N ASP A 89 4.85 -4.21 16.82
CA ASP A 89 5.21 -5.38 16.04
C ASP A 89 4.86 -5.11 14.55
N PRO A 90 5.84 -5.16 13.63
CA PRO A 90 5.63 -4.89 12.20
C PRO A 90 4.48 -5.70 11.61
N ARG A 91 4.23 -6.92 12.12
CA ARG A 91 3.09 -7.75 11.71
C ARG A 91 1.75 -7.15 12.17
N GLN A 92 1.69 -6.61 13.38
CA GLN A 92 0.49 -5.91 13.85
C GLN A 92 0.24 -4.62 13.07
N LEU A 93 1.31 -3.91 12.70
CA LEU A 93 1.22 -2.72 11.87
C LEU A 93 0.73 -3.06 10.45
N ALA A 94 1.30 -4.09 9.81
CA ALA A 94 0.85 -4.61 8.53
C ALA A 94 -0.63 -5.06 8.57
N ALA A 95 -1.04 -5.77 9.62
CA ALA A 95 -2.44 -6.13 9.83
C ALA A 95 -3.35 -4.91 10.07
N ALA A 96 -2.85 -3.86 10.73
CA ALA A 96 -3.57 -2.60 10.88
C ALA A 96 -3.71 -1.87 9.54
N MET A 97 -2.70 -1.87 8.68
CA MET A 97 -2.76 -1.28 7.34
C MET A 97 -3.80 -1.98 6.46
N ARG A 98 -3.80 -3.32 6.44
CA ARG A 98 -4.82 -4.10 5.71
C ARG A 98 -6.23 -3.77 6.19
N ARG A 99 -6.44 -3.63 7.51
CA ARG A 99 -7.74 -3.22 8.07
C ARG A 99 -8.10 -1.79 7.71
N ALA A 100 -7.16 -0.86 7.84
CA ALA A 100 -7.37 0.56 7.55
C ALA A 100 -7.72 0.81 6.07
N GLY A 101 -7.16 0.02 5.15
CA GLY A 101 -7.46 0.09 3.73
C GLY A 101 -8.50 -0.92 3.24
N ALA A 102 -9.23 -1.60 4.13
CA ALA A 102 -10.24 -2.58 3.72
C ALA A 102 -11.33 -1.96 2.81
N TRP A 103 -11.63 -0.68 3.00
CA TRP A 103 -12.55 0.10 2.17
C TRP A 103 -12.10 0.20 0.70
N VAL A 104 -10.80 0.10 0.41
CA VAL A 104 -10.31 0.07 -0.98
C VAL A 104 -10.76 -1.22 -1.68
N ASN A 105 -10.82 -2.33 -0.97
CA ASN A 105 -11.37 -3.56 -1.53
C ASN A 105 -12.88 -3.43 -1.81
N ASP A 106 -13.59 -2.63 -1.02
CA ASP A 106 -15.01 -2.35 -1.26
C ASP A 106 -15.17 -1.43 -2.50
N LEU A 107 -14.33 -0.39 -2.63
CA LEU A 107 -14.26 0.47 -3.82
C LEU A 107 -13.98 -0.33 -5.11
N ILE A 108 -13.03 -1.26 -5.03
CA ILE A 108 -12.72 -2.17 -6.14
C ILE A 108 -13.91 -3.09 -6.43
N ALA A 109 -14.60 -3.61 -5.40
CA ALA A 109 -15.76 -4.45 -5.59
C ALA A 109 -16.92 -3.71 -6.28
N ASP A 110 -17.14 -2.45 -5.92
CA ASP A 110 -18.14 -1.59 -6.54
C ASP A 110 -17.81 -1.31 -8.02
N ALA A 111 -16.52 -1.15 -8.35
CA ALA A 111 -16.07 -0.89 -9.72
C ALA A 111 -16.02 -2.15 -10.60
N ALA A 112 -15.54 -3.27 -10.06
CA ALA A 112 -15.32 -4.52 -10.78
C ALA A 112 -16.50 -5.49 -10.73
N GLY A 113 -17.51 -5.22 -9.88
CA GLY A 113 -18.64 -6.13 -9.64
C GLY A 113 -18.29 -7.36 -8.80
N THR A 114 -17.03 -7.53 -8.40
CA THR A 114 -16.58 -8.61 -7.51
C THR A 114 -15.43 -8.17 -6.61
N ARG A 115 -15.40 -8.71 -5.39
CA ARG A 115 -14.42 -8.32 -4.38
C ARG A 115 -13.06 -8.97 -4.68
N PRO A 116 -11.96 -8.21 -4.62
CA PRO A 116 -10.63 -8.80 -4.73
C PRO A 116 -10.40 -9.81 -3.60
N PRO A 117 -9.69 -10.92 -3.87
CA PRO A 117 -9.44 -11.93 -2.86
C PRO A 117 -8.63 -11.36 -1.69
N SER A 118 -8.94 -11.81 -0.48
CA SER A 118 -8.27 -11.37 0.76
C SER A 118 -6.81 -11.85 0.87
N ARG A 119 -6.33 -12.67 -0.07
CA ARG A 119 -4.94 -13.11 -0.20
C ARG A 119 -4.48 -12.89 -1.63
N ARG A 120 -3.16 -12.85 -1.83
CA ARG A 120 -2.51 -12.87 -3.15
C ARG A 120 -3.02 -14.08 -3.93
N THR A 121 -3.90 -13.83 -4.89
CA THR A 121 -4.19 -14.81 -5.94
C THR A 121 -3.54 -14.26 -7.19
N LEU A 122 -2.41 -14.85 -7.58
CA LEU A 122 -1.98 -14.77 -8.98
C LEU A 122 -3.12 -15.40 -9.78
N GLU A 123 -3.92 -14.60 -10.48
CA GLU A 123 -4.69 -15.16 -11.59
C GLU A 123 -3.67 -15.64 -12.60
N VAL A 124 -3.45 -16.95 -12.64
CA VAL A 124 -2.73 -17.60 -13.73
C VAL A 124 -3.67 -17.54 -14.93
N VAL A 125 -3.49 -16.52 -15.75
CA VAL A 125 -4.08 -16.45 -17.09
C VAL A 125 -3.35 -17.50 -17.93
N TRP A 126 -4.03 -18.58 -18.27
CA TRP A 126 -3.56 -19.59 -19.23
C TRP A 126 -3.85 -19.16 -20.65
#